data_AF-A0A7Y0HUA1-F1
#
_entry.id   AF-A0A7Y0HUA1-F1
#
_cell.length_a   1.000
_cell.length_b   1.000
_cell.length_c   1.000
_cell.angle_alpha   90.00
_cell.angle_beta   90.00
_cell.angle_gamma   90.00
#
_symmetry.space_group_name_H-M   'P 1'
#
loop_
_entity.id
_entity.type
_entity.pdbx_description
1 polymer ?
#
loop_
_entity_poly.entity_id
_entity_poly.type
_entity_poly.pdbx_seq_one_letter_code
_entity_poly.pdbx_strand_id
1 'polypeptide(L)'
;MGTGTIAIRKGKAKRGTVRRGKRRLRSLRQVRRLEQLDASRPEPSTQTDVLEPPAPPLVLTPALAADPGTEAEILWRIAREEPELRQWLVINPNADARLLEYVSQAGGPGVRRALNVLFDSLDALESEYG
;
A
#
# COMPACT_ATOMS: atom_id res chain seq x y z
N MET A 1 -56.26 -73.30 20.96
CA MET A 1 -55.17 -73.36 21.94
C MET A 1 -54.30 -74.55 21.55
N GLY A 2 -53.18 -74.33 20.86
CA GLY A 2 -52.39 -75.43 20.33
C GLY A 2 -51.04 -74.93 19.84
N THR A 3 -50.01 -75.21 20.63
CA THR A 3 -48.59 -75.05 20.31
C THR A 3 -48.17 -76.00 19.21
N GLY A 4 -47.42 -75.50 18.22
CA GLY A 4 -46.66 -76.32 17.26
C GLY A 4 -45.63 -75.44 16.56
N THR A 5 -44.36 -75.48 16.98
CA THR A 5 -43.28 -76.30 16.41
C THR A 5 -42.97 -75.97 14.95
N ILE A 6 -41.85 -75.30 14.69
CA ILE A 6 -41.08 -75.49 13.47
C ILE A 6 -39.58 -75.49 13.83
N ALA A 7 -38.96 -76.66 13.72
CA ALA A 7 -37.53 -76.83 13.64
C ALA A 7 -37.13 -76.93 12.16
N ILE A 8 -36.09 -76.21 11.73
CA ILE A 8 -35.38 -76.54 10.49
C ILE A 8 -33.87 -76.49 10.75
N ARG A 9 -33.23 -77.64 10.50
CA ARG A 9 -31.79 -77.81 10.35
C ARG A 9 -31.35 -77.39 8.96
N LYS A 10 -30.12 -76.90 8.82
CA LYS A 10 -29.19 -77.03 7.67
C LYS A 10 -27.93 -76.24 8.06
N GLY A 11 -26.69 -76.62 7.81
CA GLY A 11 -26.13 -77.60 6.90
C GLY A 11 -24.76 -77.06 6.45
N LYS A 12 -23.69 -77.61 7.01
CA LYS A 12 -22.31 -77.81 6.50
C LYS A 12 -21.65 -76.80 5.52
N ALA A 13 -20.54 -76.25 6.04
CA ALA A 13 -19.18 -76.10 5.46
C ALA A 13 -18.96 -75.47 4.07
N LYS A 14 -18.01 -74.53 3.98
CA LYS A 14 -16.85 -74.63 3.06
C LYS A 14 -15.77 -73.54 3.30
N ARG A 15 -14.55 -73.96 3.02
CA ARG A 15 -13.23 -73.29 3.14
C ARG A 15 -13.04 -72.17 2.09
N GLY A 16 -12.13 -71.24 2.37
CA GLY A 16 -11.52 -70.32 1.38
C GLY A 16 -10.82 -69.13 2.05
N THR A 17 -9.55 -69.24 2.40
CA THR A 17 -8.37 -68.72 1.66
C THR A 17 -8.24 -67.19 1.58
N VAL A 18 -7.13 -66.73 2.13
CA VAL A 18 -6.60 -65.35 2.19
C VAL A 18 -6.32 -64.78 0.80
N ARG A 19 -6.62 -63.49 0.55
CA ARG A 19 -5.96 -62.70 -0.51
C ARG A 19 -5.83 -61.20 -0.19
N ARG A 20 -4.72 -60.89 0.49
CA ARG A 20 -3.69 -59.85 0.27
C ARG A 20 -4.08 -58.51 -0.38
N GLY A 21 -3.62 -57.44 0.29
CA GLY A 21 -3.88 -56.03 0.03
C GLY A 21 -3.52 -55.48 -1.35
N LYS A 22 -4.34 -54.52 -1.77
CA LYS A 22 -4.10 -53.58 -2.89
C LYS A 22 -4.91 -52.28 -2.72
N ARG A 23 -5.20 -51.87 -1.47
CA ARG A 23 -5.98 -50.64 -1.16
C ARG A 23 -5.16 -49.48 -0.58
N ARG A 24 -3.83 -49.52 -0.64
CA ARG A 24 -2.97 -48.43 -0.10
C ARG A 24 -2.37 -47.47 -1.14
N LEU A 25 -2.37 -47.83 -2.43
CA LEU A 25 -1.67 -47.05 -3.45
C LEU A 25 -2.54 -45.96 -4.12
N ARG A 26 -3.88 -46.02 -4.00
CA ARG A 26 -4.78 -45.00 -4.58
C ARG A 26 -4.83 -43.73 -3.75
N SER A 27 -4.79 -43.88 -2.42
CA SER A 27 -4.81 -42.76 -1.47
C SER A 27 -3.62 -41.82 -1.66
N LEU A 28 -2.41 -42.35 -1.81
CA LEU A 28 -1.20 -41.52 -1.91
C LEU A 28 -1.13 -40.65 -3.17
N ARG A 29 -1.73 -41.10 -4.30
CA ARG A 29 -1.82 -40.29 -5.52
C ARG A 29 -2.83 -39.15 -5.39
N GLN A 30 -3.86 -39.33 -4.56
CA GLN A 30 -4.86 -38.30 -4.28
C GLN A 30 -4.29 -37.16 -3.42
N VAL A 31 -3.49 -37.49 -2.40
CA VAL A 31 -2.90 -36.46 -1.51
C VAL A 31 -1.93 -35.56 -2.27
N ARG A 32 -1.05 -36.13 -3.12
CA ARG A 32 -0.11 -35.35 -3.94
C ARG A 32 -0.79 -34.40 -4.93
N ARG A 33 -1.99 -34.74 -5.42
CA ARG A 33 -2.75 -33.88 -6.33
C ARG A 33 -3.37 -32.69 -5.60
N LEU A 34 -3.77 -32.86 -4.34
CA LEU A 34 -4.26 -31.77 -3.49
C LEU A 34 -3.14 -30.79 -3.12
N GLU A 35 -1.95 -31.30 -2.78
CA GLU A 35 -0.80 -30.42 -2.46
C GLU A 35 -0.27 -29.65 -3.67
N GLN A 36 -0.35 -30.21 -4.89
CA GLN A 36 0.01 -29.47 -6.11
C GLN A 36 -0.96 -28.32 -6.45
N LEU A 37 -2.21 -28.40 -5.98
CA LEU A 37 -3.20 -27.33 -6.14
C LEU A 37 -2.99 -26.21 -5.12
N ASP A 38 -2.57 -26.55 -3.90
CA ASP A 38 -2.23 -25.56 -2.86
C ASP A 38 -0.90 -24.83 -3.16
N ALA A 39 0.07 -25.55 -3.75
CA ALA A 39 1.34 -24.98 -4.21
C ALA A 39 1.22 -24.14 -5.51
N SER A 40 0.06 -24.16 -6.17
CA SER A 40 -0.26 -23.27 -7.30
C SER A 40 -1.16 -22.11 -6.88
N ARG A 41 -1.36 -21.89 -5.58
CA ARG A 41 -1.93 -20.64 -5.10
C ARG A 41 -0.94 -19.55 -5.49
N PRO A 42 -1.26 -18.64 -6.43
CA PRO A 42 -0.43 -17.47 -6.60
C PRO A 42 -0.40 -16.81 -5.22
N GLU A 43 0.82 -16.54 -4.72
CA GLU A 43 1.04 -15.54 -3.68
C GLU A 43 0.07 -14.39 -3.94
N PRO A 44 -0.65 -13.87 -2.92
CA PRO A 44 -1.55 -12.74 -3.10
C PRO A 44 -0.70 -11.57 -3.59
N SER A 45 -0.58 -11.50 -4.91
CA SER A 45 -0.14 -10.35 -5.66
C SER A 45 -1.07 -9.28 -5.16
N THR A 46 -0.50 -8.28 -4.51
CA THR A 46 -1.19 -7.17 -3.90
C THR A 46 -1.79 -6.31 -5.01
N GLN A 47 -2.76 -6.87 -5.74
CA GLN A 47 -3.61 -6.20 -6.69
C GLN A 47 -4.95 -5.99 -5.98
N THR A 48 -4.91 -5.07 -5.01
CA THR A 48 -6.06 -4.27 -4.61
C THR A 48 -6.25 -3.19 -5.67
N ASP A 49 -6.80 -3.59 -6.80
CA ASP A 49 -7.36 -2.72 -7.82
C ASP A 49 -8.68 -3.43 -8.15
N VAL A 50 -9.88 -2.92 -7.85
CA VAL A 50 -10.50 -1.71 -8.38
C VAL A 50 -11.75 -1.48 -7.52
N LEU A 51 -11.81 -0.46 -6.63
CA LEU A 51 -13.08 0.08 -6.06
C LEU A 51 -12.85 1.33 -5.19
N GLU A 52 -11.60 1.64 -4.82
CA GLU A 52 -11.32 2.87 -4.07
C GLU A 52 -11.41 4.07 -5.03
N PRO A 53 -12.23 5.10 -4.73
CA PRO A 53 -12.23 6.31 -5.53
C PRO A 53 -10.81 6.88 -5.61
N PRO A 54 -10.43 7.49 -6.75
CA PRO A 54 -9.12 8.11 -6.87
C PRO A 54 -8.91 9.08 -5.70
N ALA A 55 -7.68 9.12 -5.20
CA ALA A 55 -7.32 10.05 -4.13
C ALA A 55 -7.79 11.46 -4.51
N PRO A 56 -8.32 12.24 -3.54
CA PRO A 56 -8.77 13.58 -3.82
C PRO A 56 -7.62 14.43 -4.40
N PRO A 57 -7.93 15.41 -5.26
CA PRO A 57 -6.90 16.27 -5.83
C PRO A 57 -6.14 16.99 -4.71
N LEU A 58 -4.82 17.09 -4.88
CA LEU A 58 -3.96 17.79 -3.93
C LEU A 58 -4.38 19.26 -3.81
N VAL A 59 -4.66 19.68 -2.58
CA VAL A 59 -4.99 21.07 -2.26
C VAL A 59 -3.72 21.83 -1.92
N LEU A 60 -3.42 22.89 -2.67
CA LEU A 60 -2.27 23.76 -2.42
C LEU A 60 -2.61 24.71 -1.26
N THR A 61 -1.81 24.69 -0.21
CA THR A 61 -2.06 25.46 1.03
C THR A 61 -0.79 26.16 1.51
N PRO A 62 -0.89 27.20 2.36
CA PRO A 62 0.27 27.82 2.99
C PRO A 62 1.15 26.83 3.77
N ALA A 63 0.52 25.90 4.48
CA ALA A 63 1.22 24.88 5.27
C ALA A 63 2.05 23.96 4.36
N LEU A 64 1.48 23.54 3.23
CA LEU A 64 2.20 22.76 2.22
C LEU A 64 3.36 23.58 1.60
N ALA A 65 3.12 24.86 1.29
CA ALA A 65 4.16 25.72 0.71
C ALA A 65 5.36 25.95 1.65
N ALA A 66 5.15 25.95 2.97
CA ALA A 66 6.20 26.13 3.98
C ALA A 66 6.80 24.81 4.50
N ASP A 67 6.23 23.66 4.14
CA ASP A 67 6.63 22.37 4.68
C ASP A 67 8.00 21.91 4.10
N PRO A 68 9.00 21.59 4.96
CA PRO A 68 10.29 21.05 4.53
C PRO A 68 10.19 19.63 3.93
N GLY A 69 9.04 18.96 4.01
CA GLY A 69 8.80 17.69 3.33
C GLY A 69 8.31 17.84 1.89
N THR A 70 7.94 19.05 1.46
CA THR A 70 7.30 19.24 0.15
C THR A 70 8.30 19.12 -0.99
N GLU A 71 7.92 18.32 -2.00
CA GLU A 71 8.75 18.05 -3.17
C GLU A 71 8.93 19.29 -4.05
N ALA A 72 10.10 19.41 -4.68
CA ALA A 72 10.43 20.55 -5.52
C ALA A 72 9.42 20.79 -6.66
N GLU A 73 8.89 19.72 -7.27
CA GLU A 73 7.88 19.83 -8.33
C GLU A 73 6.60 20.51 -7.82
N ILE A 74 6.16 20.17 -6.61
CA ILE A 74 5.00 20.80 -5.98
C ILE A 74 5.29 22.26 -5.63
N LEU A 75 6.49 22.58 -5.15
CA LEU A 75 6.88 23.98 -4.89
C LEU A 75 6.86 24.83 -6.18
N TRP A 76 7.37 24.30 -7.29
CA TRP A 76 7.29 24.96 -8.60
C TRP A 76 5.85 25.10 -9.11
N ARG A 77 5.00 24.11 -8.83
CA ARG A 77 3.57 24.17 -9.14
C ARG A 77 2.90 25.31 -8.37
N ILE A 78 3.12 25.40 -7.05
CA ILE A 78 2.63 26.50 -6.20
C ILE A 78 3.10 27.85 -6.76
N ALA A 79 4.40 27.97 -7.10
CA ALA A 79 4.94 29.22 -7.61
C ALA A 79 4.28 29.69 -8.92
N ARG A 80 3.85 28.77 -9.78
CA ARG A 80 3.22 29.10 -11.07
C ARG A 80 1.72 29.33 -10.95
N GLU A 81 1.03 28.47 -10.20
CA GLU A 81 -0.43 28.41 -10.17
C GLU A 81 -1.04 29.32 -9.09
N GLU A 82 -0.34 29.56 -7.97
CA GLU A 82 -0.91 30.19 -6.77
C GLU A 82 -0.10 31.41 -6.30
N PRO A 83 -0.32 32.62 -6.88
CA PRO A 83 0.40 33.83 -6.50
C PRO A 83 0.29 34.21 -5.02
N GLU A 84 -0.87 33.94 -4.39
CA GLU A 84 -1.14 34.22 -2.96
C GLU A 84 -0.25 33.38 -2.03
N LEU A 85 0.20 32.22 -2.49
CA LEU A 85 0.99 31.29 -1.69
C LEU A 85 2.50 31.51 -1.80
N ARG A 86 2.97 32.27 -2.78
CA ARG A 86 4.41 32.46 -3.06
C ARG A 86 5.19 33.04 -1.89
N GLN A 87 4.58 33.87 -1.04
CA GLN A 87 5.25 34.41 0.15
C GLN A 87 5.71 33.31 1.12
N TRP A 88 4.99 32.19 1.17
CA TRP A 88 5.32 31.06 2.05
C TRP A 88 6.47 30.21 1.50
N LEU A 89 6.71 30.24 0.18
CA LEU A 89 7.87 29.57 -0.42
C LEU A 89 9.19 30.17 0.05
N VAL A 90 9.21 31.46 0.41
CA VAL A 90 10.41 32.17 0.87
C VAL A 90 10.98 31.56 2.16
N ILE A 91 10.12 31.01 3.01
CA ILE A 91 10.53 30.39 4.28
C ILE A 91 10.74 28.88 4.16
N ASN A 92 10.48 28.28 2.99
CA ASN A 92 10.63 26.84 2.82
C ASN A 92 12.13 26.49 2.65
N PRO A 93 12.72 25.67 3.53
CA PRO A 93 14.15 25.34 3.43
C PRO A 93 14.50 24.48 2.21
N ASN A 94 13.53 23.81 1.59
CA ASN A 94 13.73 23.07 0.34
C ASN A 94 13.59 23.96 -0.91
N ALA A 95 13.20 25.24 -0.76
CA ALA A 95 13.14 26.15 -1.89
C ALA A 95 14.57 26.46 -2.38
N ASP A 96 14.88 26.01 -3.59
CA ASP A 96 16.18 26.25 -4.19
C ASP A 96 16.33 27.70 -4.68
N ALA A 97 17.57 28.10 -4.96
CA ALA A 97 17.86 29.47 -5.39
C ALA A 97 17.10 29.86 -6.67
N ARG A 98 16.90 28.91 -7.61
CA ARG A 98 16.18 29.17 -8.86
C ARG A 98 14.70 29.42 -8.62
N LEU A 99 14.07 28.67 -7.72
CA LEU A 99 12.69 28.89 -7.32
C LEU A 99 12.54 30.25 -6.64
N LEU A 100 13.41 30.59 -5.69
CA LEU A 100 13.35 31.87 -4.99
C LEU A 100 13.63 33.06 -5.92
N GLU A 101 14.55 32.91 -6.87
CA GLU A 101 14.78 33.89 -7.93
C GLU A 101 13.51 34.10 -8.76
N TYR A 102 12.89 33.02 -9.23
CA TYR A 102 11.61 33.10 -9.96
C TYR A 102 10.54 33.80 -9.13
N VAL A 103 10.37 33.43 -7.85
CA VAL A 103 9.39 34.05 -6.95
C VAL A 103 9.67 35.54 -6.76
N SER A 104 10.94 35.94 -6.64
CA SER A 104 11.31 37.36 -6.49
C SER A 104 10.95 38.18 -7.72
N GLN A 105 11.10 37.61 -8.93
CA GLN A 105 10.79 38.27 -10.20
C GLN A 105 9.29 38.27 -10.50
N ALA A 106 8.63 37.12 -10.31
CA ALA A 106 7.19 36.97 -10.53
C ALA A 106 6.35 37.72 -9.50
N GLY A 107 6.92 37.97 -8.31
CA GLY A 107 6.26 38.66 -7.21
C GLY A 107 5.04 37.89 -6.69
N GLY A 108 4.14 38.61 -6.03
CA GLY A 108 2.93 38.07 -5.40
C GLY A 108 2.62 38.83 -4.11
N PRO A 109 1.40 38.72 -3.59
CA PRO A 109 1.04 39.34 -2.32
C PRO A 109 1.98 38.87 -1.20
N GLY A 110 2.58 39.82 -0.49
CA GLY A 110 3.48 39.54 0.64
C GLY A 110 4.91 39.10 0.29
N VAL A 111 5.21 38.72 -0.96
CA VAL A 111 6.53 38.16 -1.35
C VAL A 111 7.69 39.10 -1.00
N ARG A 112 7.60 40.38 -1.39
CA ARG A 112 8.65 41.36 -1.10
C ARG A 112 8.89 41.52 0.41
N ARG A 113 7.80 41.51 1.20
CA ARG A 113 7.91 41.61 2.66
C ARG A 113 8.59 40.36 3.23
N ALA A 114 8.19 39.17 2.78
CA ALA A 114 8.78 37.92 3.23
C ALA A 114 10.29 37.85 2.92
N LEU A 115 10.69 38.25 1.70
CA LEU A 115 12.10 38.31 1.30
C LEU A 115 12.90 39.29 2.17
N ASN A 116 12.37 40.49 2.42
CA ASN A 116 13.05 41.45 3.30
C ASN A 116 13.28 40.87 4.71
N VAL A 117 12.26 40.23 5.30
CA VAL A 117 12.39 39.59 6.62
C VAL A 117 13.44 38.48 6.61
N LEU A 118 13.50 37.68 5.54
CA LEU A 118 14.53 36.66 5.38
C LEU A 118 15.94 37.29 5.35
N PHE A 119 16.14 38.32 4.53
CA PHE A 119 17.43 39.00 4.44
C PHE A 119 17.84 39.69 5.74
N ASP A 120 16.91 40.39 6.41
CA ASP A 120 17.17 40.99 7.72
C ASP A 120 17.61 39.94 8.75
N SER A 121 17.05 38.73 8.69
CA SER A 121 17.41 37.61 9.56
C SER A 121 18.79 37.03 9.23
N LEU A 122 19.19 37.02 7.95
CA LEU A 122 20.53 36.59 7.53
C LEU A 122 21.59 37.61 7.95
N ASP A 123 21.35 38.90 7.75
CA ASP A 123 22.25 39.98 8.17
C ASP A 123 22.48 39.97 9.69
N ALA A 124 21.41 39.70 10.46
CA ALA A 124 21.49 39.56 11.92
C ALA A 124 22.34 38.35 12.33
N LEU A 125 22.21 37.21 11.63
CA LEU A 125 23.00 36.01 11.88
C LEU A 125 24.49 36.26 11.56
N GLU A 126 24.79 36.92 10.45
CA GLU A 126 26.17 37.26 10.07
C GLU A 126 26.83 38.18 11.11
N SER A 127 26.06 39.12 11.68
CA SER A 127 26.55 40.05 12.70
C SER A 127 26.82 39.39 14.06
N GLU A 128 26.13 38.28 14.38
CA GLU A 128 26.32 37.56 15.65
C GLU A 128 27.57 36.66 15.63
N TYR A 129 28.03 36.24 14.44
CA TYR A 129 29.17 35.33 14.25
C TYR A 129 30.39 35.95 13.56
N GLY A 130 30.33 37.24 13.19
CA GLY A 130 31.44 38.01 12.59
C GLY A 130 32.25 38.80 13.60
#